data_AF-A0A940G215-F1
#
_entry.id   AF-A0A940G215-F1
#
_cell.length_a   1.000
_cell.length_b   1.000
_cell.length_c   1.000
_cell.angle_alpha   90.00
_cell.angle_beta   90.00
_cell.angle_gamma   90.00
#
_symmetry.space_group_name_H-M   'P 1'
#
loop_
_entity.id
_entity.type
_entity.pdbx_description
1 polymer ?
#
loop_
_entity_poly.entity_id
_entity_poly.type
_entity_poly.pdbx_seq_one_letter_code
_entity_poly.pdbx_strand_id
1 'polypeptide(L)' 'MDAIADECGLPRSTLKLIGKDRLQFQPPENAKYEAVDCALKKLKEAKFPGMKMGFVGNERYSNEVENNAQKN' A
#
# COMPACT_ATOMS: atom_id res chain seq x y z
N MET A 1 -6.69 -8.37 -9.82
CA MET A 1 -6.90 -7.64 -8.54
C MET A 1 -7.95 -6.54 -8.67
N ASP A 2 -8.39 -6.24 -9.89
CA ASP A 2 -9.40 -5.22 -10.20
C ASP A 2 -10.75 -5.46 -9.54
N ALA A 3 -11.14 -6.73 -9.33
CA ALA A 3 -12.39 -7.08 -8.64
C ALA A 3 -12.44 -6.58 -7.20
N ILE A 4 -11.32 -6.58 -6.47
CA ILE A 4 -11.26 -6.06 -5.09
C ILE A 4 -11.36 -4.54 -5.08
N ALA A 5 -10.74 -3.87 -6.06
CA ALA A 5 -10.82 -2.42 -6.19
C ALA A 5 -12.25 -1.99 -6.54
N ASP A 6 -12.88 -2.61 -7.54
CA ASP A 6 -14.26 -2.34 -7.95
C ASP A 6 -15.25 -2.57 -6.80
N GLU A 7 -15.13 -3.70 -6.09
CA GLU A 7 -16.04 -4.06 -5.00
C GLU A 7 -15.95 -3.09 -3.81
N CYS A 8 -14.77 -2.57 -3.53
CA CYS A 8 -14.55 -1.59 -2.47
C CYS A 8 -14.68 -0.13 -2.93
N GLY A 9 -15.13 0.12 -4.17
CA GLY A 9 -15.31 1.48 -4.71
C GLY A 9 -14.01 2.26 -4.89
N LEU A 10 -12.89 1.56 -5.04
CA LEU A 10 -11.57 2.13 -5.30
C LEU A 10 -11.23 2.08 -6.79
N PRO A 11 -10.48 3.06 -7.30
CA PRO A 11 -10.02 3.00 -8.69
C PRO A 11 -9.11 1.79 -8.88
N ARG A 12 -9.22 1.11 -10.02
CA ARG A 12 -8.38 -0.06 -10.38
C ARG A 12 -6.88 0.20 -10.28
N SER A 13 -6.47 1.46 -10.49
CA SER A 13 -5.09 1.92 -10.29
C SER A 13 -4.58 1.77 -8.85
N THR A 14 -5.46 1.57 -7.88
CA THR A 14 -5.13 1.41 -6.45
C THR A 14 -4.39 0.11 -6.16
N LEU A 15 -4.66 -0.95 -6.92
CA LEU A 15 -4.05 -2.26 -6.70
C LEU A 15 -3.26 -2.67 -7.94
N LYS A 16 -1.93 -2.68 -7.83
CA LYS A 16 -1.05 -3.06 -8.94
C LYS A 16 -0.11 -4.18 -8.52
N LEU A 17 -0.06 -5.22 -9.33
CA LEU A 17 0.97 -6.24 -9.22
C LEU A 17 2.26 -5.72 -9.88
N ILE A 18 3.31 -5.53 -9.09
CA ILE A 18 4.62 -5.11 -9.56
C ILE A 18 5.54 -6.34 -9.58
N GLY A 19 5.88 -6.82 -10.78
CA GLY A 19 6.65 -8.04 -10.96
C GLY A 19 5.85 -9.29 -10.61
N LYS A 20 6.51 -10.29 -10.00
CA LYS A 20 5.91 -11.60 -9.69
C LYS A 20 5.31 -11.71 -8.28
N ASP A 21 5.81 -10.92 -7.33
CA ASP A 21 5.55 -11.16 -5.90
C ASP A 21 5.21 -9.90 -5.09
N ARG A 22 5.21 -8.71 -5.71
CA ARG A 22 4.89 -7.47 -4.99
C ARG A 22 3.53 -6.96 -5.41
N LEU A 23 2.65 -6.82 -4.43
CA LEU A 23 1.40 -6.10 -4.59
C LEU A 23 1.55 -4.69 -4.04
N GLN A 24 1.43 -3.70 -4.91
CA GLN A 24 1.39 -2.29 -4.53
C GLN A 24 -0.07 -1.90 -4.28
N PHE A 25 -0.32 -1.35 -3.10
CA PHE A 25 -1.60 -0.74 -2.73
C PHE A 25 -1.39 0.77 -2.56
N GLN A 26 -1.97 1.55 -3.46
CA GLN A 26 -1.85 3.00 -3.51
C GLN A 26 -3.23 3.65 -3.69
N PRO A 27 -4.00 3.80 -2.61
CA PRO A 27 -5.28 4.49 -2.68
C PRO A 27 -5.07 5.97 -3.00
N PRO A 28 -6.04 6.64 -3.64
CA PRO A 28 -5.98 8.08 -3.83
C PRO A 28 -6.03 8.82 -2.49
N GLU A 29 -5.43 10.01 -2.40
CA GLU A 29 -5.31 10.77 -1.14
C GLU A 29 -6.67 11.13 -0.52
N ASN A 30 -7.71 11.24 -1.34
CA ASN A 30 -9.09 11.50 -0.94
C ASN A 30 -9.93 10.21 -0.77
N ALA A 31 -9.30 9.03 -0.79
CA ALA A 31 -10.01 7.78 -0.56
C ALA A 31 -10.66 7.77 0.83
N LYS A 32 -11.90 7.30 0.90
CA LYS A 32 -12.57 7.07 2.18
C LYS A 32 -11.86 5.94 2.93
N TYR A 33 -11.71 6.11 4.24
CA TYR A 33 -11.13 5.08 5.10
C TYR A 33 -11.85 3.73 4.97
N GLU A 34 -13.18 3.73 4.87
CA GLU A 34 -13.99 2.51 4.70
C GLU A 34 -13.64 1.73 3.43
N ALA A 35 -13.37 2.44 2.32
CA ALA A 35 -12.97 1.83 1.06
C ALA A 35 -11.60 1.16 1.18
N VAL A 36 -10.67 1.80 1.92
CA VAL A 36 -9.34 1.26 2.21
C VAL A 36 -9.42 0.04 3.12
N ASP A 37 -10.21 0.09 4.20
CA ASP A 37 -10.43 -1.05 5.11
C ASP A 37 -11.02 -2.27 4.39
N CYS A 38 -12.02 -2.04 3.52
CA CYS A 38 -12.62 -3.08 2.69
C CYS A 38 -11.57 -3.79 1.82
N ALA A 39 -10.74 -3.03 1.11
CA ALA A 39 -9.75 -3.61 0.21
C ALA A 39 -8.68 -4.41 0.98
N LEU A 40 -8.23 -3.91 2.13
CA LEU A 40 -7.27 -4.61 2.97
C LEU A 40 -7.83 -5.91 3.56
N LYS A 41 -9.10 -5.93 3.98
CA LYS A 41 -9.78 -7.15 4.43
C LYS A 41 -9.84 -8.20 3.32
N LYS A 42 -10.27 -7.81 2.12
CA LYS A 42 -10.36 -8.71 0.96
C LYS A 42 -8.99 -9.24 0.54
N LEU A 43 -7.96 -8.41 0.60
CA LEU A 43 -6.58 -8.83 0.35
C LEU A 43 -6.09 -9.88 1.36
N LYS A 44 -6.46 -9.72 2.63
CA LYS A 44 -6.16 -10.68 3.69
C LYS A 44 -6.90 -12.00 3.49
N GLU A 45 -8.17 -11.95 3.08
CA GLU A 45 -8.99 -13.13 2.79
C GLU A 45 -8.50 -13.91 1.56
N ALA A 46 -8.03 -13.20 0.54
CA ALA A 46 -7.49 -13.79 -0.68
C ALA A 46 -6.22 -14.64 -0.44
N LYS A 47 -5.65 -14.64 0.79
CA LYS A 47 -4.57 -15.52 1.25
C LYS A 47 -3.52 -15.78 0.16
N PHE A 48 -2.79 -14.75 -0.25
CA PHE A 48 -1.74 -14.92 -1.26
C PHE A 48 -0.55 -15.69 -0.66
N PRO A 49 -0.34 -16.97 -1.01
CA PRO A 49 0.75 -17.74 -0.44
C PRO A 49 2.07 -17.25 -1.07
N GLY A 50 3.01 -16.79 -0.23
CA GLY A 50 4.34 -16.34 -0.68
C GLY A 50 4.46 -14.86 -1.02
N MET A 51 3.36 -14.09 -1.03
CA MET A 51 3.44 -12.63 -1.22
C MET A 51 3.81 -11.92 0.09
N LYS A 52 4.88 -11.14 0.04
CA LYS A 52 5.25 -10.23 1.12
C LYS A 52 4.38 -8.97 1.03
N MET A 53 3.50 -8.78 2.00
CA MET A 53 2.69 -7.56 2.13
C MET A 53 3.44 -6.53 2.97
N GLY A 54 3.52 -5.30 2.47
CA GLY A 54 4.13 -4.17 3.18
C GLY A 54 3.54 -2.85 2.66
N PHE A 55 3.42 -1.86 3.55
CA PHE A 55 2.94 -0.53 3.18
C PHE A 55 4.12 0.31 2.69
N VAL A 56 4.04 0.81 1.46
CA VAL A 56 5.00 1.77 0.91
C VAL A 56 4.35 3.15 0.98
N GLY A 57 4.93 4.06 1.78
CA GLY A 57 4.32 5.39 1.98
C GLY A 57 4.75 6.14 3.25
N ASN A 58 5.38 5.48 4.22
CA ASN A 58 5.98 6.14 5.38
C ASN A 58 7.52 6.25 5.29
N GLU A 59 8.08 6.20 4.08
CA GLU A 59 9.54 6.22 3.89
C GLU A 59 10.14 7.64 3.95
N ARG A 60 9.33 8.62 4.37
CA ARG A 60 9.72 10.03 4.60
C ARG A 60 10.34 10.28 5.99
N TYR A 61 10.99 9.29 6.61
CA TYR A 61 11.80 9.55 7.80
C TYR A 61 13.04 8.65 7.88
N SER A 62 14.02 8.92 7.01
CA SER A 62 15.44 8.57 7.23
C SER A 62 16.38 9.46 6.39
N ASN A 63 16.11 10.77 6.34
CA ASN A 63 17.10 11.76 5.90
C ASN A 63 17.15 12.99 6.83
N GLU A 64 16.60 12.89 8.04
CA GLU A 64 16.65 13.98 9.03
C GLU A 64 17.39 13.59 10.32
N VAL A 65 18.04 12.42 10.36
CA VAL A 65 18.87 11.99 11.51
C VAL A 65 20.37 11.92 11.21
N GLU A 66 20.80 12.05 9.95
CA GLU A 66 22.22 11.93 9.59
C GLU A 66 22.96 13.29 9.47
N ASN A 67 22.26 14.41 9.29
CA ASN A 67 22.89 15.73 9.08
C ASN A 67 22.79 16.69 10.28
N ASN A 68 22.69 16.19 11.51
CA ASN A 68 22.86 17.00 12.73
C ASN A 68 23.75 16.34 13.79
N ALA A 69 24.47 15.26 13.44
CA ALA A 69 25.47 14.63 14.32
C ALA A 69 26.92 15.03 13.97
N GLN A 70 27.12 15.85 12.93
CA GLN A 70 28.47 16.17 12.42
C GLN A 70 28.63 17.65 12.08
N LYS A 71 28.27 18.54 13.00
CA LYS A 71 28.82 19.90 13.03
C LYS A 71 28.94 20.38 14.46
N ASN A 72 30.09 20.02 15.01
CA ASN A 72 30.97 20.76 15.93
C ASN A 72 30.44 22.05 16.57
#